data_AF-A0A843GR58-F1
#
_entry.id   AF-A0A843GR58-F1
#
_cell.length_a   1.000
_cell.length_b   1.000
_cell.length_c   1.000
_cell.angle_alpha   90.00
_cell.angle_beta   90.00
_cell.angle_gamma   90.00
#
_symmetry.space_group_name_H-M   'P 1'
#
loop_
_entity.id
_entity.type
_entity.pdbx_description
1 polymer ?
#
loop_
_entity_poly.entity_id
_entity_poly.type
_entity_poly.pdbx_seq_one_letter_code
_entity_poly.pdbx_strand_id
1 'polypeptide(L)'
;MVKICKTKLDYRYLTDQYCIYTCKNGRKYKVFKNGLIISCAFEMTDRLGRKRFYEEKQCIPTLSNTGYFEIFLGGRKGELWLLHRLVANCWLDTPEQQTVIEHINQNKGDNCAENLRWITPEEYTEKYLNNLKK
;
A
#
# COMPACT_ATOMS: atom_id res chain seq x y z
N MET A 1 -30.29 6.92 -5.28
CA MET A 1 -29.48 6.68 -4.07
C MET A 1 -28.22 5.93 -4.48
N VAL A 2 -27.05 6.58 -4.51
CA VAL A 2 -25.79 5.91 -4.84
C VAL A 2 -25.40 5.06 -3.63
N LYS A 3 -25.40 3.73 -3.77
CA LYS A 3 -24.78 2.84 -2.79
C LYS A 3 -23.28 3.14 -2.79
N ILE A 4 -22.83 3.99 -1.87
CA ILE A 4 -21.40 4.12 -1.57
C ILE A 4 -21.02 2.79 -0.93
N CYS A 5 -20.45 1.88 -1.72
CA CYS A 5 -19.84 0.66 -1.21
C CYS A 5 -18.63 1.12 -0.37
N LYS A 6 -18.81 1.18 0.95
CA LYS A 6 -17.78 1.61 1.89
C LYS A 6 -16.75 0.49 2.01
N THR A 7 -15.79 0.43 1.09
CA THR A 7 -14.64 -0.47 1.22
C THR A 7 -13.98 -0.20 2.57
N LYS A 8 -13.86 -1.22 3.42
CA LYS A 8 -13.19 -1.12 4.72
C LYS A 8 -11.80 -1.73 4.61
N LEU A 9 -10.83 -1.15 5.32
CA LEU A 9 -9.49 -1.71 5.40
C LEU A 9 -9.56 -3.00 6.22
N ASP A 10 -8.98 -4.07 5.70
CA ASP A 10 -9.02 -5.39 6.30
C ASP A 10 -7.60 -5.94 6.45
N TYR A 11 -7.19 -6.19 7.70
CA TYR A 11 -5.95 -6.85 8.03
C TYR A 11 -6.28 -8.31 8.40
N ARG A 12 -6.32 -9.18 7.39
CA ARG A 12 -6.83 -10.57 7.51
C ARG A 12 -6.17 -11.37 8.64
N TYR A 13 -4.90 -11.09 8.95
CA TYR A 13 -4.13 -11.82 9.94
C TYR A 13 -3.12 -10.91 10.64
N LEU A 14 -2.67 -11.32 11.83
CA LEU A 14 -1.53 -10.73 12.53
C LEU A 14 -0.23 -11.35 12.01
N THR A 15 0.82 -10.55 11.91
CA THR A 15 2.13 -11.02 11.46
C THR A 15 3.24 -10.12 11.99
N ASP A 16 4.38 -10.73 12.27
CA ASP A 16 5.62 -10.03 12.61
C ASP A 16 6.56 -9.89 11.40
N GLN A 17 6.16 -10.44 10.24
CA GLN A 17 6.92 -10.35 9.01
C GLN A 17 6.72 -8.97 8.37
N TYR A 18 7.81 -8.19 8.31
CA TYR A 18 7.88 -6.91 7.63
C TYR A 18 9.15 -6.82 6.77
N CYS A 19 9.11 -6.01 5.72
CA CYS A 19 10.31 -5.49 5.09
C CYS A 19 10.44 -3.98 5.36
N ILE A 20 11.63 -3.42 5.10
CA ILE A 20 11.87 -1.98 5.28
C ILE A 20 11.77 -1.29 3.93
N TYR A 21 10.79 -0.41 3.81
CA TYR A 21 10.69 0.54 2.72
C TYR A 21 11.36 1.87 3.12
N THR A 22 12.18 2.43 2.22
CA THR A 22 12.85 3.72 2.43
C THR A 22 12.36 4.73 1.41
N CYS A 23 11.74 5.82 1.86
CA CYS A 23 11.35 6.93 1.00
C CYS A 23 12.60 7.62 0.42
N LYS A 24 12.42 8.35 -0.69
CA LYS A 24 13.44 9.21 -1.31
C LYS A 24 14.09 10.21 -0.35
N ASN A 25 13.35 10.63 0.67
CA ASN A 25 13.85 11.54 1.70
C ASN A 25 14.54 10.85 2.89
N GLY A 26 14.78 9.53 2.81
CA GLY A 26 15.49 8.72 3.80
C GLY A 26 14.64 8.19 4.95
N ARG A 27 13.36 8.59 5.06
CA ARG A 27 12.45 8.05 6.09
C ARG A 27 12.15 6.57 5.82
N LYS A 28 12.14 5.77 6.90
CA LYS A 28 11.97 4.32 6.84
C LYS A 28 10.63 3.89 7.41
N TYR A 29 10.06 2.85 6.81
CA TYR A 29 8.76 2.29 7.16
C TYR A 29 8.85 0.77 7.15
N LYS A 30 8.25 0.13 8.16
CA LYS A 30 7.99 -1.31 8.18
C LYS A 30 6.73 -1.57 7.37
N VAL A 31 6.85 -2.35 6.29
CA VAL A 31 5.72 -2.78 5.46
C VAL A 31 5.46 -4.24 5.77
N PHE A 32 4.40 -4.51 6.53
CA PHE A 32 4.05 -5.86 6.96
C PHE A 32 3.34 -6.62 5.86
N LYS A 33 3.48 -7.96 5.89
CA LYS A 33 2.91 -8.84 4.88
C LYS A 33 1.38 -8.76 4.76
N ASN A 34 0.70 -8.46 5.86
CA ASN A 34 -0.76 -8.26 5.91
C ASN A 34 -1.21 -6.87 5.41
N GLY A 35 -0.28 -6.00 4.99
CA GLY A 35 -0.57 -4.64 4.52
C GLY A 35 -0.56 -3.56 5.61
N LEU A 36 -0.25 -3.90 6.86
CA LEU A 36 0.00 -2.90 7.92
C LEU A 36 1.29 -2.12 7.64
N ILE A 37 1.29 -0.82 7.92
CA ILE A 37 2.47 0.03 7.76
C ILE A 37 2.75 0.78 9.06
N ILE A 38 3.99 0.70 9.52
CA ILE A 38 4.48 1.41 10.71
C ILE A 38 5.68 2.27 10.31
N SER A 39 5.68 3.56 10.69
CA SER A 39 6.87 4.39 10.55
C SER A 39 7.93 3.95 11.57
N CYS A 40 9.17 3.81 11.14
CA CYS A 40 10.27 3.58 12.08
C CYS A 40 10.51 4.82 12.94
N ALA A 41 11.01 4.63 14.16
CA ALA A 41 11.42 5.73 15.01
C ALA A 41 12.57 6.51 14.35
N PHE A 42 12.55 7.84 14.49
CA PHE A 42 13.59 8.69 13.92
C PHE A 42 13.79 9.97 14.74
N GLU A 43 14.99 10.52 14.65
CA GLU A 43 15.33 11.84 15.16
C GLU A 43 15.31 12.86 14.01
N MET A 44 14.82 14.06 14.28
CA MET A 44 14.86 15.17 13.34
C MET A 44 15.28 16.45 14.05
N THR A 45 16.29 17.11 13.48
CA THR A 45 16.71 18.45 13.89
C THR A 45 15.93 19.48 13.08
N ASP A 46 15.27 20.41 13.75
CA ASP A 46 14.56 21.50 13.07
C ASP A 46 15.50 22.62 12.60
N ARG A 47 14.95 23.63 11.92
CA ARG A 47 15.74 24.77 11.41
C ARG A 47 16.42 25.61 12.50
N LEU A 48 15.97 25.48 13.75
CA LEU A 48 16.52 26.19 14.91
C LEU A 48 17.51 25.30 15.69
N GLY A 49 17.87 24.12 15.17
CA GLY A 49 18.81 23.20 15.81
C GLY A 49 18.20 22.33 16.90
N ARG A 50 16.87 22.39 17.13
CA ARG A 50 16.23 21.57 18.17
C ARG A 50 16.03 20.16 17.69
N LYS A 51 16.49 19.20 18.49
CA LYS A 51 16.31 17.77 18.25
C LYS A 51 14.92 17.33 18.70
N ARG A 52 14.24 16.58 17.85
CA ARG A 52 12.93 15.96 18.14
C ARG A 52 13.03 14.48 17.86
N PHE A 53 12.49 13.69 18.78
CA PHE A 53 12.36 12.24 18.65
C PHE A 53 10.94 11.89 18.27
N TYR A 54 10.80 10.98 17.32
CA TYR A 54 9.53 10.44 16.87
C TYR A 54 9.58 8.94 17.07
N GLU A 55 8.64 8.41 17.83
CA GLU A 55 8.48 6.98 18.07
C GLU A 55 7.86 6.29 16.85
N GLU A 56 7.87 4.96 16.89
CA GLU A 56 7.16 4.16 15.89
C GLU A 56 5.67 4.45 15.93
N LYS A 57 5.04 4.53 14.75
CA LYS A 57 3.62 4.83 14.66
C LYS A 57 2.99 4.15 13.46
N GLN A 58 1.84 3.54 13.69
CA GLN A 58 1.01 3.04 12.60
C GLN A 58 0.60 4.19 11.66
N CYS A 59 0.86 4.00 10.38
CA CYS A 59 0.39 4.88 9.33
C CYS A 59 -1.04 4.47 8.95
N ILE A 60 -1.94 5.44 8.84
CA ILE A 60 -3.36 5.21 8.58
C ILE A 60 -3.63 5.47 7.09
N PRO A 61 -3.98 4.45 6.29
CA PRO A 61 -4.35 4.63 4.90
C PRO A 61 -5.71 5.32 4.77
N THR A 62 -5.88 6.12 3.73
CA THR A 62 -7.14 6.80 3.37
C THR A 62 -7.79 6.13 2.17
N LEU A 63 -9.10 5.98 2.18
CA LEU A 63 -9.84 5.46 1.04
C LEU A 63 -9.99 6.55 -0.04
N SER A 64 -9.57 6.26 -1.25
CA SER A 64 -9.73 7.17 -2.40
C SER A 64 -11.11 7.03 -3.04
N ASN A 65 -11.48 7.99 -3.90
CA ASN A 65 -12.74 7.96 -4.65
C ASN A 65 -12.84 6.78 -5.64
N THR A 66 -11.70 6.14 -5.98
CA THR A 66 -11.67 4.96 -6.86
C THR A 66 -11.77 3.64 -6.07
N GLY A 67 -11.91 3.74 -4.74
CA GLY A 67 -12.10 2.61 -3.82
C GLY A 67 -10.82 1.89 -3.41
N TYR A 68 -9.64 2.45 -3.74
CA TYR A 68 -8.35 1.93 -3.30
C TYR A 68 -7.86 2.69 -2.07
N PHE A 69 -7.10 2.01 -1.21
CA PHE A 69 -6.43 2.67 -0.09
C PHE A 69 -5.14 3.34 -0.55
N GLU A 70 -4.95 4.56 -0.10
CA GLU A 70 -3.77 5.41 -0.34
C GLU A 70 -3.05 5.67 0.98
N ILE A 71 -1.73 5.77 0.95
CA ILE A 71 -0.92 6.07 2.12
C ILE A 71 0.15 7.09 1.78
N PHE A 72 0.26 8.10 2.65
CA PHE A 72 1.24 9.17 2.49
C PHE A 72 2.42 8.94 3.43
N LEU A 73 3.59 8.70 2.86
CA LEU A 73 4.83 8.43 3.58
C LEU A 73 5.78 9.61 3.42
N GLY A 74 6.68 9.83 4.38
CA GLY A 74 7.73 10.84 4.23
C GLY A 74 7.36 12.28 4.63
N GLY A 75 6.13 12.57 5.04
CA GLY A 75 5.71 13.92 5.47
C GLY A 75 5.74 14.94 4.33
N ARG A 76 6.01 16.23 4.60
CA ARG A 76 5.85 17.31 3.60
C ARG A 76 6.56 17.10 2.25
N LYS A 77 7.73 16.44 2.25
CA LYS A 77 8.48 16.05 1.02
C LYS A 77 8.35 14.54 0.77
N GLY A 78 7.16 14.04 1.01
CA GLY A 78 6.83 12.64 1.03
C GLY A 78 6.37 12.10 -0.31
N GLU A 79 5.88 10.88 -0.27
CA GLU A 79 5.42 10.12 -1.40
C GLU A 79 4.00 9.60 -1.11
N LEU A 80 3.13 9.73 -2.09
CA LEU A 80 1.81 9.12 -2.07
C LEU A 80 1.90 7.76 -2.76
N TRP A 81 1.46 6.72 -2.06
CA TRP A 81 1.41 5.35 -2.56
C TRP A 81 -0.02 4.83 -2.53
N LEU A 82 -0.39 4.03 -3.54
CA LEU A 82 -1.49 3.09 -3.39
C LEU A 82 -1.02 1.94 -2.50
N LEU A 83 -1.81 1.59 -1.49
CA LEU A 83 -1.41 0.63 -0.45
C LEU A 83 -1.04 -0.73 -1.05
N HIS A 84 -1.91 -1.30 -1.90
CA HIS A 84 -1.63 -2.55 -2.59
C HIS A 84 -0.34 -2.49 -3.43
N ARG A 85 -0.02 -1.35 -4.04
CA ARG A 85 1.20 -1.21 -4.84
C ARG A 85 2.45 -1.20 -3.98
N LEU A 86 2.41 -0.51 -2.84
CA LEU A 86 3.52 -0.50 -1.90
C LEU A 86 3.76 -1.90 -1.32
N VAL A 87 2.70 -2.60 -0.91
CA VAL A 87 2.80 -3.97 -0.39
C VAL A 87 3.34 -4.92 -1.47
N ALA A 88 2.81 -4.84 -2.70
CA ALA A 88 3.28 -5.71 -3.77
C ALA A 88 4.74 -5.44 -4.15
N ASN A 89 5.16 -4.17 -4.25
CA ASN A 89 6.55 -3.83 -4.51
C ASN A 89 7.52 -4.33 -3.42
N CYS A 90 7.00 -4.52 -2.20
CA CYS A 90 7.75 -4.98 -1.04
C CYS A 90 7.85 -6.50 -0.90
N TRP A 91 6.83 -7.24 -1.38
CA TRP A 91 6.64 -8.66 -1.05
C TRP A 91 6.50 -9.58 -2.25
N LEU A 92 6.21 -9.03 -3.43
CA LEU A 92 6.10 -9.78 -4.65
C LEU A 92 7.33 -9.51 -5.51
N ASP A 93 7.85 -10.56 -6.14
CA ASP A 93 8.90 -10.43 -7.13
C ASP A 93 8.39 -9.53 -8.26
N THR A 94 9.19 -8.51 -8.59
CA THR A 94 8.81 -7.53 -9.61
C THR A 94 8.97 -8.17 -10.98
N PRO A 95 7.90 -8.30 -11.77
CA PRO A 95 8.00 -8.83 -13.14
C PRO A 95 8.73 -7.83 -14.04
N GLU A 96 9.41 -8.32 -15.08
CA GLU A 96 10.18 -7.49 -16.03
C GLU A 96 9.31 -6.53 -16.86
N GLN A 97 8.00 -6.78 -16.93
CA GLN A 97 7.06 -6.06 -17.80
C GLN A 97 6.14 -5.11 -17.02
N GLN A 98 5.58 -4.11 -17.74
CA GLN A 98 4.56 -3.21 -17.22
C GLN A 98 3.28 -3.99 -16.88
N THR A 99 3.17 -4.39 -15.63
CA THR A 99 2.06 -5.20 -15.12
C THR A 99 1.14 -4.37 -14.22
N VAL A 100 -0.11 -4.79 -14.15
CA VAL A 100 -1.13 -4.22 -13.25
C VAL A 100 -1.18 -5.11 -12.00
N ILE A 101 -1.48 -4.52 -10.84
CA ILE A 101 -1.72 -5.31 -9.63
C ILE A 101 -3.22 -5.57 -9.50
N GLU A 102 -3.54 -6.83 -9.27
CA GLU A 102 -4.90 -7.29 -9.03
C GLU A 102 -5.06 -7.86 -7.62
N HIS A 103 -6.21 -7.56 -6.99
CA HIS A 103 -6.71 -8.25 -5.80
C HIS A 103 -7.39 -9.57 -6.21
N ILE A 104 -6.83 -10.70 -5.80
CA ILE A 104 -7.29 -12.05 -6.18
C ILE A 104 -8.75 -12.26 -5.74
N ASN A 105 -9.08 -11.89 -4.51
CA ASN A 105 -10.44 -11.97 -3.96
C ASN A 105 -11.38 -10.82 -4.37
N GLN A 106 -10.92 -9.89 -5.22
CA GLN A 106 -11.65 -8.69 -5.66
C GLN A 106 -12.04 -7.70 -4.53
N ASN A 107 -11.55 -7.92 -3.31
CA ASN A 107 -11.73 -7.01 -2.19
C ASN A 107 -10.53 -6.05 -2.08
N LYS A 108 -10.74 -4.79 -2.49
CA LYS A 108 -9.73 -3.72 -2.42
C LYS A 108 -9.32 -3.33 -0.98
N GLY A 109 -10.08 -3.77 0.01
CA GLY A 109 -9.77 -3.59 1.42
C GLY A 109 -8.71 -4.54 1.97
N ASP A 110 -8.56 -5.69 1.33
CA ASP A 110 -7.61 -6.73 1.72
C ASP A 110 -6.31 -6.57 0.93
N ASN A 111 -5.34 -5.91 1.57
CA ASN A 111 -4.07 -5.56 0.93
C ASN A 111 -2.92 -6.47 1.39
N CYS A 112 -3.22 -7.68 1.89
CA CYS A 112 -2.16 -8.64 2.21
C CYS A 112 -1.44 -9.12 0.95
N ALA A 113 -0.14 -9.40 1.06
CA ALA A 113 0.69 -9.79 -0.08
C ALA A 113 0.14 -11.02 -0.81
N GLU A 114 -0.40 -12.01 -0.09
CA GLU A 114 -0.98 -13.23 -0.67
C GLU A 114 -2.27 -12.98 -1.47
N ASN A 115 -2.95 -11.85 -1.24
CA ASN A 115 -4.14 -11.47 -2.00
C ASN A 115 -3.80 -10.62 -3.23
N LEU A 116 -2.53 -10.28 -3.43
CA LEU A 116 -2.08 -9.46 -4.55
C LEU A 116 -1.36 -10.33 -5.56
N ARG A 117 -1.48 -9.96 -6.84
CA ARG A 117 -0.65 -10.53 -7.91
C ARG A 117 -0.45 -9.51 -9.02
N TRP A 118 0.68 -9.64 -9.70
CA TRP A 118 0.90 -8.96 -10.97
C TRP A 118 0.15 -9.71 -12.07
N ILE A 119 -0.51 -8.96 -12.96
CA ILE A 119 -1.15 -9.46 -14.17
C ILE A 119 -0.69 -8.66 -15.37
N THR A 120 -0.64 -9.28 -16.55
CA THR A 120 -0.27 -8.58 -17.77
C THR A 120 -1.44 -7.72 -18.30
N PRO A 121 -1.17 -6.70 -19.14
CA PRO A 121 -2.23 -5.93 -19.79
C PRO A 121 -3.22 -6.80 -20.59
N GLU A 122 -2.74 -7.88 -21.21
CA GLU A 122 -3.54 -8.82 -21.99
C GLU A 122 -4.51 -9.58 -21.07
N GLU A 123 -4.02 -10.14 -19.96
CA GLU A 123 -4.85 -10.83 -18.96
C GLU A 123 -5.91 -9.89 -18.37
N TYR A 124 -5.55 -8.64 -18.09
CA TYR A 124 -6.49 -7.63 -17.60
C TYR A 124 -7.61 -7.35 -18.61
N THR A 125 -7.25 -7.20 -19.89
CA THR A 125 -8.19 -6.92 -20.97
C THR A 125 -9.15 -8.09 -21.19
N GLU A 126 -8.62 -9.31 -21.25
CA GLU A 126 -9.44 -10.51 -21.40
C GLU A 126 -10.44 -10.66 -20.24
N LYS A 127 -9.98 -10.46 -19.00
CA LYS A 127 -10.85 -10.48 -17.83
C LYS A 127 -11.95 -9.42 -17.91
N TYR A 128 -11.61 -8.20 -18.32
CA TYR A 128 -12.57 -7.12 -18.48
C TYR A 128 -13.64 -7.47 -19.53
N LEU A 129 -13.23 -8.00 -20.69
CA LEU A 129 -14.14 -8.43 -21.75
C LEU A 129 -15.05 -9.58 -21.31
N ASN A 130 -14.53 -10.55 -20.56
CA ASN A 130 -15.32 -11.66 -20.04
C ASN A 130 -16.36 -11.21 -19.02
N ASN A 131 -16.07 -10.17 -18.24
CA ASN A 131 -17.04 -9.58 -17.31
C ASN A 131 -18.15 -8.81 -18.01
N LEU A 132 -17.90 -8.23 -19.19
CA LEU A 132 -18.92 -7.54 -20.00
C LEU A 132 -19.88 -8.50 -20.73
N LYS A 133 -19.48 -9.75 -20.92
CA LYS A 133 -20.30 -10.79 -21.59
C LYS A 133 -21.25 -11.53 -20.63
N LYS A 134 -21.19 -11.23 -19.32
CA LYS A 134 -22.06 -11.79 -18.28
C LYS A 134 -23.18 -10.82 -17.96
#